data_AF-A0A2V8GL95-F1
#
_entry.id   AF-A0A2V8GL95-F1
#
_cell.length_a   1.000
_cell.length_b   1.000
_cell.length_c   1.000
_cell.angle_alpha   90.00
_cell.angle_beta   90.00
_cell.angle_gamma   90.00
#
_symmetry.space_group_name_H-M   'P 1'
#
loop_
_entity.id
_entity.type
_entity.pdbx_description
1 polymer ?
#
loop_
_entity_poly.entity_id
_entity_poly.type
_entity_poly.pdbx_seq_one_letter_code
_entity_poly.pdbx_strand_id
1 'polypeptide(L)'
;ATYLIERIMDVAAQKLKMDPAEIRRKNFPQPSEFPFKTSGGVIYDSANYEAALDLALKKANYEGLRQKQAELRKQGKYMGIGLSSYVEICSAGPSHAVGGGGWEAGTVRIERTGKVSVLTGVSPHGQGQETSFAQIVADEFGIEPDDVVTIHGDTGRVPSGIGTFGSRGTSVGGTAVYLAAQDLKEKMKKIAAHLLEATPDKIEFGIGKLLVKGNSGRSINFKDVVTVAYNAVKLPRGMEPGLEATRFFEPSNFTFPFGTHVCVVEIDEETGEPRITKYVAVDDCGNVINPLLVEGQIHGGLVQGIGQALHEEVVYDENGQLLTGSLMDYAIPRAHDFPEFELDRTVTPSPVNPLGLKGVGEAGTIGSTPAVVNAVVDALAPFGITHIDMPVRSEKIWRILKGRKAS
;
A
#
# COMPACT_ATOMS: atom_id res chain seq x y z
N ALA A 1 -13.06 -8.78 -4.61
CA ALA A 1 -13.36 -9.51 -3.35
C ALA A 1 -13.88 -8.56 -2.27
N THR A 2 -13.13 -7.51 -1.93
CA THR A 2 -13.49 -6.52 -0.90
C THR A 2 -14.89 -5.93 -1.10
N TYR A 3 -15.21 -5.47 -2.30
CA TYR A 3 -16.55 -4.91 -2.57
C TYR A 3 -17.69 -5.87 -2.18
N LEU A 4 -17.56 -7.15 -2.55
CA LEU A 4 -18.57 -8.16 -2.24
C LEU A 4 -18.74 -8.33 -0.72
N ILE A 5 -17.64 -8.55 0.01
CA ILE A 5 -17.74 -8.82 1.45
C ILE A 5 -18.20 -7.57 2.22
N GLU A 6 -17.70 -6.38 1.89
CA GLU A 6 -18.08 -5.15 2.59
C GLU A 6 -19.51 -4.70 2.30
N ARG A 7 -20.05 -5.00 1.10
CA ARG A 7 -21.49 -4.85 0.84
C ARG A 7 -22.33 -5.87 1.61
N ILE A 8 -21.88 -7.13 1.70
CA ILE A 8 -22.55 -8.16 2.50
C ILE A 8 -22.57 -7.78 3.99
N MET A 9 -21.48 -7.23 4.53
CA MET A 9 -21.41 -6.77 5.92
C MET A 9 -22.47 -5.71 6.22
N ASP A 10 -22.62 -4.72 5.34
CA ASP A 10 -23.63 -3.66 5.51
C ASP A 10 -25.06 -4.18 5.32
N VAL A 11 -25.30 -5.06 4.34
CA VAL A 11 -26.61 -5.71 4.17
C VAL A 11 -26.98 -6.57 5.40
N ALA A 12 -26.02 -7.29 5.97
CA ALA A 12 -26.22 -8.06 7.18
C ALA A 12 -26.48 -7.16 8.39
N ALA A 13 -25.73 -6.05 8.54
CA ALA A 13 -25.95 -5.05 9.59
C ALA A 13 -27.38 -4.51 9.56
N GLN A 14 -27.86 -4.11 8.38
CA GLN A 14 -29.22 -3.62 8.17
C GLN A 14 -30.28 -4.68 8.57
N LYS A 15 -30.13 -5.92 8.11
CA LYS A 15 -31.06 -7.02 8.43
C LYS A 15 -31.09 -7.36 9.93
N LEU A 16 -29.93 -7.30 10.58
CA LEU A 16 -29.77 -7.58 12.00
C LEU A 16 -30.10 -6.37 12.90
N LYS A 17 -30.37 -5.19 12.30
CA LYS A 17 -30.51 -3.92 13.01
C LYS A 17 -29.32 -3.63 13.94
N MET A 18 -28.13 -3.89 13.42
CA MET A 18 -26.84 -3.72 14.11
C MET A 18 -26.06 -2.57 13.46
N ASP A 19 -25.23 -1.88 14.24
CA ASP A 19 -24.35 -0.87 13.67
C ASP A 19 -23.31 -1.52 12.72
N PRO A 20 -23.05 -0.94 11.53
CA PRO A 20 -22.06 -1.47 10.59
C PRO A 20 -20.63 -1.63 11.16
N ALA A 21 -20.23 -0.81 12.13
CA ALA A 21 -18.95 -0.98 12.82
C ALA A 21 -18.98 -2.15 13.81
N GLU A 22 -20.10 -2.33 14.52
CA GLU A 22 -20.26 -3.40 15.52
C GLU A 22 -20.24 -4.78 14.87
N ILE A 23 -20.92 -4.96 13.73
CA ILE A 23 -20.91 -6.25 13.03
C ILE A 23 -19.50 -6.62 12.55
N ARG A 24 -18.69 -5.64 12.12
CA ARG A 24 -17.29 -5.85 11.73
C ARG A 24 -16.46 -6.27 12.94
N ARG A 25 -16.55 -5.52 14.04
CA ARG A 25 -15.83 -5.82 15.29
C ARG A 25 -16.12 -7.23 15.81
N LYS A 26 -17.38 -7.68 15.75
CA LYS A 26 -17.76 -9.04 16.19
C LYS A 26 -17.14 -10.17 15.37
N ASN A 27 -16.68 -9.90 14.15
CA ASN A 27 -16.21 -10.90 13.20
C ASN A 27 -14.71 -10.77 12.87
N PHE A 28 -14.01 -9.78 13.44
CA PHE A 28 -12.57 -9.67 13.26
C PHE A 28 -11.82 -10.76 14.04
N PRO A 29 -10.84 -11.45 13.42
CA PRO A 29 -9.86 -12.21 14.19
C PRO A 29 -9.03 -11.28 15.06
N GLN A 30 -8.69 -11.77 16.25
CA GLN A 30 -7.84 -11.08 17.20
C GLN A 30 -6.38 -11.07 16.73
N PRO A 31 -5.56 -10.08 17.12
CA PRO A 31 -4.16 -10.02 16.73
C PRO A 31 -3.36 -11.28 17.10
N SER A 32 -3.72 -11.96 18.21
CA SER A 32 -3.10 -13.20 18.67
C SER A 32 -3.42 -14.43 17.81
N GLU A 33 -4.39 -14.34 16.90
CA GLU A 33 -4.79 -15.44 16.00
C GLU A 33 -3.99 -15.45 14.69
N PHE A 34 -3.11 -14.47 14.47
CA PHE A 34 -2.25 -14.41 13.30
C PHE A 34 -0.96 -15.23 13.49
N PRO A 35 -0.49 -15.97 12.45
CA PRO A 35 -1.02 -16.03 11.10
C PRO A 35 -2.37 -16.77 11.01
N PHE A 36 -3.34 -16.17 10.30
CA PHE A 36 -4.74 -16.60 10.32
C PHE A 36 -5.13 -17.35 9.03
N LYS A 37 -5.51 -18.63 9.16
CA LYS A 37 -5.95 -19.44 8.02
C LYS A 37 -7.41 -19.13 7.67
N THR A 38 -7.63 -18.55 6.51
CA THR A 38 -8.97 -18.24 6.01
C THR A 38 -9.67 -19.48 5.45
N SER A 39 -11.00 -19.42 5.37
CA SER A 39 -11.81 -20.44 4.69
C SER A 39 -11.53 -20.51 3.18
N GLY A 40 -11.02 -19.43 2.59
CA GLY A 40 -10.59 -19.37 1.19
C GLY A 40 -9.23 -20.03 0.91
N GLY A 41 -8.56 -20.56 1.93
CA GLY A 41 -7.31 -21.33 1.79
C GLY A 41 -6.03 -20.51 1.91
N VAL A 42 -6.11 -19.17 1.88
CA VAL A 42 -4.95 -18.29 2.12
C VAL A 42 -4.71 -18.09 3.62
N ILE A 43 -3.44 -17.89 3.99
CA ILE A 43 -3.00 -17.65 5.37
C ILE A 43 -2.58 -16.19 5.48
N TYR A 44 -3.34 -15.39 6.22
CA TYR A 44 -3.02 -14.00 6.49
C TYR A 44 -1.82 -13.88 7.42
N ASP A 45 -0.93 -12.91 7.16
CA ASP A 45 0.39 -12.82 7.80
C ASP A 45 0.32 -12.21 9.20
N SER A 46 -0.23 -11.00 9.33
CA SER A 46 -0.38 -10.28 10.61
C SER A 46 -1.45 -9.19 10.48
N ALA A 47 -2.22 -8.91 11.54
CA ALA A 47 -3.09 -7.72 11.55
C ALA A 47 -3.54 -7.29 12.96
N ASN A 48 -4.01 -6.05 13.05
CA ASN A 48 -4.80 -5.53 14.16
C ASN A 48 -5.97 -4.68 13.62
N TYR A 49 -7.02 -5.36 13.16
CA TYR A 49 -8.16 -4.72 12.51
C TYR A 49 -8.95 -3.79 13.44
N GLU A 50 -9.05 -4.14 14.72
CA GLU A 50 -9.75 -3.32 15.71
C GLU A 50 -9.07 -1.96 15.90
N ALA A 51 -7.73 -1.92 15.95
CA ALA A 51 -7.00 -0.66 16.05
C ALA A 51 -7.21 0.26 14.84
N ALA A 52 -7.22 -0.29 13.61
CA ALA A 52 -7.48 0.50 12.41
C ALA A 52 -8.93 1.00 12.36
N LEU A 53 -9.91 0.15 12.72
CA LEU A 53 -11.32 0.54 12.82
C LEU A 53 -11.50 1.66 13.85
N ASP A 54 -10.99 1.50 15.06
CA ASP A 54 -11.14 2.47 16.14
C ASP A 54 -10.52 3.84 15.79
N LEU A 55 -9.34 3.83 15.16
CA LEU A 55 -8.69 5.06 14.71
C LEU A 55 -9.53 5.75 13.62
N ALA A 56 -10.05 5.00 12.64
CA ALA A 56 -10.89 5.55 11.58
C ALA A 56 -12.20 6.15 12.13
N LEU A 57 -12.89 5.44 13.03
CA LEU A 57 -14.14 5.92 13.66
C LEU A 57 -13.90 7.16 14.53
N LYS A 58 -12.79 7.19 15.29
CA LYS A 58 -12.40 8.33 16.11
C LYS A 58 -12.14 9.57 15.24
N LYS A 59 -11.32 9.42 14.20
CA LYS A 59 -10.97 10.51 13.27
C LYS A 59 -12.18 10.99 12.48
N ALA A 60 -13.11 10.09 12.18
CA ALA A 60 -14.38 10.44 11.57
C ALA A 60 -15.36 11.18 12.51
N ASN A 61 -15.17 11.10 13.83
CA ASN A 61 -16.21 11.43 14.82
C ASN A 61 -17.51 10.65 14.54
N TYR A 62 -17.40 9.33 14.39
CA TYR A 62 -18.47 8.46 13.90
C TYR A 62 -19.77 8.57 14.71
N GLU A 63 -19.69 8.64 16.04
CA GLU A 63 -20.88 8.83 16.90
C GLU A 63 -21.58 10.16 16.62
N GLY A 64 -20.81 11.25 16.49
CA GLY A 64 -21.34 12.55 16.12
C GLY A 64 -21.96 12.56 14.72
N LEU A 65 -21.36 11.85 13.76
CA LEU A 65 -21.91 11.68 12.42
C LEU A 65 -23.25 10.93 12.45
N ARG A 66 -23.36 9.85 13.24
CA ARG A 66 -24.61 9.08 13.40
C ARG A 66 -25.73 9.92 14.04
N GLN A 67 -25.39 10.75 15.03
CA GLN A 67 -26.34 11.70 15.63
C GLN A 67 -26.81 12.73 14.59
N LYS A 68 -25.87 13.36 13.86
CA LYS A 68 -26.18 14.33 12.80
C LYS A 68 -27.05 13.71 11.70
N GLN A 69 -26.76 12.49 11.27
CA GLN A 69 -27.58 11.76 10.30
C GLN A 69 -29.02 11.59 10.78
N ALA A 70 -29.22 11.19 12.04
CA ALA A 70 -30.55 11.02 12.60
C ALA A 70 -31.34 12.34 12.69
N GLU A 71 -30.67 13.46 12.94
CA GLU A 71 -31.27 14.80 12.93
C GLU A 71 -31.65 15.26 11.52
N LEU A 72 -30.75 15.09 10.55
CA LEU A 72 -31.00 15.46 9.15
C LEU A 72 -32.15 14.67 8.53
N ARG A 73 -32.26 13.38 8.85
CA ARG A 73 -33.38 12.53 8.40
C ARG A 73 -34.74 13.07 8.86
N LYS A 74 -34.83 13.70 10.04
CA LYS A 74 -36.08 14.35 10.52
C LYS A 74 -36.46 15.59 9.69
N GLN A 75 -35.49 16.17 8.98
CA GLN A 75 -35.67 17.35 8.13
C GLN A 75 -35.85 17.00 6.65
N GLY A 76 -35.96 15.70 6.31
CA GLY A 76 -36.03 15.23 4.93
C GLY A 76 -34.69 15.07 4.22
N LYS A 77 -33.57 15.44 4.88
CA LYS A 77 -32.23 15.42 4.28
C LYS A 77 -31.56 14.05 4.40
N TYR A 78 -30.95 13.58 3.31
CA TYR A 78 -30.36 12.25 3.22
C TYR A 78 -28.83 12.30 3.30
N MET A 79 -28.31 12.11 4.51
CA MET A 79 -26.89 11.89 4.79
C MET A 79 -26.63 10.40 5.00
N GLY A 80 -25.55 9.88 4.42
CA GLY A 80 -25.12 8.49 4.52
C GLY A 80 -23.70 8.36 5.03
N ILE A 81 -23.42 7.28 5.77
CA ILE A 81 -22.11 6.98 6.36
C ILE A 81 -21.75 5.54 5.98
N GLY A 82 -20.76 5.40 5.12
CA GLY A 82 -20.26 4.12 4.65
C GLY A 82 -18.94 3.76 5.29
N LEU A 83 -18.80 2.48 5.65
CA LEU A 83 -17.56 1.90 6.15
C LEU A 83 -16.99 0.90 5.15
N SER A 84 -15.68 0.80 5.06
CA SER A 84 -15.00 -0.32 4.41
C SER A 84 -13.79 -0.74 5.22
N SER A 85 -13.85 -1.89 5.89
CA SER A 85 -12.70 -2.53 6.55
C SER A 85 -12.17 -3.63 5.63
N TYR A 86 -11.12 -3.32 4.88
CA TYR A 86 -10.62 -4.20 3.83
C TYR A 86 -9.38 -4.97 4.28
N VAL A 87 -9.15 -6.12 3.63
CA VAL A 87 -7.87 -6.83 3.63
C VAL A 87 -7.47 -7.03 2.17
N GLU A 88 -6.23 -6.74 1.86
CA GLU A 88 -5.67 -6.89 0.52
C GLU A 88 -4.67 -8.06 0.49
N ILE A 89 -4.49 -8.64 -0.70
CA ILE A 89 -3.48 -9.66 -0.97
C ILE A 89 -2.42 -9.06 -1.89
N CYS A 90 -1.24 -8.73 -1.34
CA CYS A 90 -0.16 -8.10 -2.11
C CYS A 90 1.05 -9.02 -2.29
N SER A 91 2.08 -8.49 -2.94
CA SER A 91 3.39 -9.12 -3.14
C SER A 91 3.41 -10.25 -4.17
N ALA A 92 2.27 -10.60 -4.77
CA ALA A 92 2.13 -11.70 -5.72
C ALA A 92 2.72 -13.04 -5.22
N GLY A 93 2.74 -13.25 -3.89
CA GLY A 93 2.97 -14.51 -3.18
C GLY A 93 4.14 -15.37 -3.64
N PRO A 94 4.24 -16.62 -3.15
CA PRO A 94 5.23 -17.56 -3.62
C PRO A 94 5.00 -17.98 -5.08
N SER A 95 6.08 -18.19 -5.85
CA SER A 95 6.06 -18.62 -7.24
C SER A 95 5.32 -19.93 -7.49
N HIS A 96 5.29 -20.85 -6.52
CA HIS A 96 4.51 -22.09 -6.64
C HIS A 96 3.00 -21.87 -6.47
N ALA A 97 2.59 -20.73 -5.91
CA ALA A 97 1.20 -20.33 -5.74
C ALA A 97 0.72 -19.35 -6.84
N VAL A 98 1.64 -18.77 -7.63
CA VAL A 98 1.34 -17.77 -8.66
C VAL A 98 2.00 -18.17 -9.97
N GLY A 99 1.19 -18.57 -10.96
CA GLY A 99 1.66 -19.14 -12.24
C GLY A 99 2.52 -18.24 -13.13
N GLY A 100 2.76 -16.98 -12.73
CA GLY A 100 3.66 -16.01 -13.39
C GLY A 100 5.00 -15.76 -12.67
N GLY A 101 5.26 -16.41 -11.52
CA GLY A 101 6.43 -16.14 -10.69
C GLY A 101 6.20 -15.02 -9.67
N GLY A 102 6.48 -15.31 -8.40
CA GLY A 102 6.32 -14.38 -7.29
C GLY A 102 7.59 -13.61 -6.93
N TRP A 103 8.74 -14.07 -7.43
CA TRP A 103 10.06 -13.55 -7.09
C TRP A 103 10.39 -12.20 -7.75
N GLU A 104 11.38 -11.49 -7.22
CA GLU A 104 11.94 -10.29 -7.87
C GLU A 104 13.47 -10.23 -7.69
N ALA A 105 14.16 -9.46 -8.54
CA ALA A 105 15.60 -9.29 -8.47
C ALA A 105 16.03 -7.84 -8.16
N GLY A 106 17.14 -7.74 -7.44
CA GLY A 106 17.83 -6.49 -7.15
C GLY A 106 19.34 -6.68 -7.17
N THR A 107 20.04 -5.77 -7.82
CA THR A 107 21.49 -5.65 -7.78
C THR A 107 21.86 -4.34 -7.12
N VAL A 108 22.79 -4.39 -6.17
CA VAL A 108 23.41 -3.20 -5.58
C VAL A 108 24.88 -3.21 -5.98
N ARG A 109 25.38 -2.08 -6.49
CA ARG A 109 26.78 -1.88 -6.88
C ARG A 109 27.30 -0.60 -6.25
N ILE A 110 28.35 -0.69 -5.45
CA ILE A 110 29.04 0.49 -4.90
C ILE A 110 30.18 0.85 -5.86
N GLU A 111 30.10 2.00 -6.52
CA GLU A 111 31.08 2.48 -7.48
C GLU A 111 32.40 2.88 -6.79
N ARG A 112 33.49 2.98 -7.56
CA ARG A 112 34.81 3.41 -7.05
C ARG A 112 34.79 4.78 -6.36
N THR A 113 33.84 5.63 -6.72
CA THR A 113 33.63 6.96 -6.13
C THR A 113 32.97 6.91 -4.75
N GLY A 114 32.38 5.78 -4.38
CA GLY A 114 31.53 5.59 -3.20
C GLY A 114 30.03 5.84 -3.45
N LYS A 115 29.64 6.29 -4.65
CA LYS A 115 28.23 6.33 -5.07
C LYS A 115 27.69 4.92 -5.30
N VAL A 116 26.38 4.74 -5.26
CA VAL A 116 25.75 3.42 -5.35
C VAL A 116 24.75 3.38 -6.50
N SER A 117 24.83 2.33 -7.31
CA SER A 117 23.86 2.01 -8.35
C SER A 117 22.98 0.86 -7.87
N VAL A 118 21.66 1.05 -7.90
CA VAL A 118 20.65 0.00 -7.70
C VAL A 118 20.09 -0.37 -9.06
N LEU A 119 20.13 -1.64 -9.45
CA LEU A 119 19.52 -2.14 -10.66
C LEU A 119 18.41 -3.10 -10.27
N THR A 120 17.19 -2.87 -10.74
CA THR A 120 16.02 -3.63 -10.31
C THR A 120 15.19 -4.10 -11.48
N GLY A 121 14.58 -5.29 -11.33
CA GLY A 121 13.57 -5.79 -12.25
C GLY A 121 12.18 -5.18 -12.04
N VAL A 122 11.98 -4.42 -10.97
CA VAL A 122 10.78 -3.57 -10.76
C VAL A 122 10.77 -2.48 -11.83
N SER A 123 9.59 -2.17 -12.38
CA SER A 123 9.41 -1.14 -13.41
C SER A 123 8.37 -0.12 -12.95
N PRO A 124 8.73 0.83 -12.08
CA PRO A 124 7.80 1.81 -11.54
C PRO A 124 7.23 2.71 -12.65
N HIS A 125 5.99 3.15 -12.44
CA HIS A 125 5.24 4.02 -13.33
C HIS A 125 4.55 5.16 -12.55
N GLY A 126 5.28 5.70 -11.57
CA GLY A 126 4.87 6.85 -10.75
C GLY A 126 4.86 6.62 -9.24
N GLN A 127 5.17 5.41 -8.75
CA GLN A 127 5.09 5.12 -7.31
C GLN A 127 6.33 5.52 -6.50
N GLY A 128 7.40 5.98 -7.15
CA GLY A 128 8.58 6.55 -6.47
C GLY A 128 9.59 5.52 -5.97
N GLN A 129 9.74 4.37 -6.65
CA GLN A 129 10.77 3.38 -6.33
C GLN A 129 12.19 3.91 -6.56
N GLU A 130 12.40 4.92 -7.41
CA GLU A 130 13.72 5.58 -7.49
C GLU A 130 14.15 6.15 -6.14
N THR A 131 13.21 6.80 -5.43
CA THR A 131 13.42 7.40 -4.12
C THR A 131 13.44 6.36 -3.01
N SER A 132 12.42 5.50 -2.94
CA SER A 132 12.32 4.56 -1.82
C SER A 132 13.42 3.48 -1.82
N PHE A 133 13.91 3.05 -2.98
CA PHE A 133 15.04 2.11 -3.02
C PHE A 133 16.37 2.81 -2.67
N ALA A 134 16.53 4.08 -3.06
CA ALA A 134 17.65 4.90 -2.62
C ALA A 134 17.67 5.02 -1.08
N GLN A 135 16.51 5.26 -0.45
CA GLN A 135 16.39 5.32 1.02
C GLN A 135 16.75 3.99 1.69
N ILE A 136 16.24 2.85 1.20
CA ILE A 136 16.59 1.51 1.72
C ILE A 136 18.11 1.31 1.71
N VAL A 137 18.77 1.62 0.59
CA VAL A 137 20.21 1.40 0.43
C VAL A 137 21.04 2.40 1.23
N ALA A 138 20.59 3.65 1.29
CA ALA A 138 21.23 4.71 2.07
C ALA A 138 21.27 4.36 3.57
N ASP A 139 20.16 3.90 4.12
CA ASP A 139 20.06 3.47 5.51
C ASP A 139 21.01 2.29 5.81
N GLU A 140 21.15 1.36 4.86
CA GLU A 140 22.04 0.21 5.05
C GLU A 140 23.52 0.59 5.09
N PHE A 141 23.94 1.60 4.33
CA PHE A 141 25.33 2.02 4.24
C PHE A 141 25.68 3.28 5.03
N GLY A 142 24.69 3.94 5.64
CA GLY A 142 24.90 5.21 6.35
C GLY A 142 25.40 6.30 5.39
N ILE A 143 24.84 6.37 4.18
CA ILE A 143 25.15 7.40 3.17
C ILE A 143 23.91 8.23 2.87
N GLU A 144 24.06 9.31 2.11
CA GLU A 144 22.91 10.11 1.68
C GLU A 144 22.14 9.40 0.54
N PRO A 145 20.79 9.45 0.51
CA PRO A 145 20.01 8.93 -0.61
C PRO A 145 20.41 9.50 -1.97
N ASP A 146 20.87 10.75 -2.03
CA ASP A 146 21.37 11.41 -3.26
C ASP A 146 22.67 10.79 -3.82
N ASP A 147 23.36 9.97 -3.02
CA ASP A 147 24.50 9.17 -3.48
C ASP A 147 24.07 7.83 -4.08
N VAL A 148 22.77 7.52 -4.11
CA VAL A 148 22.20 6.31 -4.67
C VAL A 148 21.39 6.64 -5.93
N VAL A 149 21.64 5.93 -7.03
CA VAL A 149 20.84 6.01 -8.25
C VAL A 149 20.16 4.67 -8.51
N THR A 150 18.85 4.71 -8.77
CA THR A 150 18.07 3.53 -9.13
C THR A 150 17.87 3.47 -10.64
N ILE A 151 18.15 2.31 -11.23
CA ILE A 151 18.06 2.01 -12.66
C ILE A 151 17.06 0.87 -12.84
N HIS A 152 16.06 1.11 -13.68
CA HIS A 152 14.97 0.19 -13.99
C HIS A 152 14.58 0.29 -15.47
N GLY A 153 13.77 -0.65 -15.96
CA GLY A 153 13.12 -0.57 -17.27
C GLY A 153 13.96 -0.95 -18.51
N ASP A 154 15.29 -0.90 -18.43
CA ASP A 154 16.19 -1.34 -19.52
C ASP A 154 16.68 -2.77 -19.29
N THR A 155 16.05 -3.75 -19.96
CA THR A 155 16.36 -5.18 -19.85
C THR A 155 17.75 -5.57 -20.34
N GLY A 156 18.45 -4.68 -21.07
CA GLY A 156 19.87 -4.85 -21.40
C GLY A 156 20.82 -4.48 -20.26
N ARG A 157 20.31 -3.77 -19.23
CA ARG A 157 21.10 -3.26 -18.10
C ARG A 157 20.71 -3.89 -16.76
N VAL A 158 19.42 -4.14 -16.53
CA VAL A 158 18.90 -4.58 -15.23
C VAL A 158 18.76 -6.11 -15.17
N PRO A 159 18.82 -6.73 -13.97
CA PRO A 159 18.51 -8.15 -13.85
C PRO A 159 17.07 -8.43 -14.30
N SER A 160 16.82 -9.63 -14.83
CA SER A 160 15.46 -10.07 -15.13
C SER A 160 14.61 -10.01 -13.85
N GLY A 161 13.38 -9.53 -14.01
CA GLY A 161 12.40 -9.42 -12.94
C GLY A 161 11.00 -9.72 -13.43
N ILE A 162 10.06 -9.70 -12.49
CA ILE A 162 8.63 -9.92 -12.77
C ILE A 162 7.93 -8.56 -13.01
N GLY A 163 8.38 -7.50 -12.36
CA GLY A 163 7.91 -6.13 -12.60
C GLY A 163 6.94 -5.60 -11.54
N THR A 164 6.22 -4.53 -11.89
CA THR A 164 5.39 -3.76 -10.95
C THR A 164 3.90 -3.99 -11.20
N PHE A 165 3.24 -4.66 -10.25
CA PHE A 165 1.78 -4.87 -10.16
C PHE A 165 1.46 -5.50 -8.78
N GLY A 166 0.18 -5.66 -8.41
CA GLY A 166 -0.22 -6.38 -7.19
C GLY A 166 0.49 -5.89 -5.92
N SER A 167 0.73 -4.59 -5.87
CA SER A 167 1.45 -3.87 -4.81
C SER A 167 2.75 -4.52 -4.35
N ARG A 168 3.51 -5.13 -5.28
CA ARG A 168 4.71 -5.95 -4.99
C ARG A 168 6.04 -5.21 -5.03
N GLY A 169 6.08 -4.01 -5.62
CA GLY A 169 7.34 -3.33 -5.98
C GLY A 169 8.31 -3.21 -4.80
N THR A 170 7.85 -2.67 -3.67
CA THR A 170 8.69 -2.48 -2.48
C THR A 170 8.80 -3.75 -1.63
N SER A 171 7.71 -4.50 -1.45
CA SER A 171 7.68 -5.69 -0.61
C SER A 171 8.44 -6.89 -1.20
N VAL A 172 8.67 -6.94 -2.51
CA VAL A 172 9.46 -8.00 -3.15
C VAL A 172 10.75 -7.43 -3.74
N GLY A 173 10.64 -6.43 -4.62
CA GLY A 173 11.81 -5.82 -5.26
C GLY A 173 12.68 -5.03 -4.30
N GLY A 174 12.07 -4.21 -3.43
CA GLY A 174 12.80 -3.52 -2.36
C GLY A 174 13.48 -4.49 -1.39
N THR A 175 12.86 -5.63 -1.11
CA THR A 175 13.48 -6.70 -0.31
C THR A 175 14.67 -7.35 -1.03
N ALA A 176 14.60 -7.59 -2.35
CA ALA A 176 15.74 -8.08 -3.11
C ALA A 176 16.92 -7.09 -3.09
N VAL A 177 16.64 -5.79 -3.24
CA VAL A 177 17.63 -4.72 -3.10
C VAL A 177 18.25 -4.70 -1.69
N TYR A 178 17.42 -4.78 -0.65
CA TYR A 178 17.88 -4.85 0.74
C TYR A 178 18.81 -6.05 0.98
N LEU A 179 18.45 -7.23 0.50
CA LEU A 179 19.27 -8.43 0.68
C LEU A 179 20.62 -8.33 -0.04
N ALA A 180 20.64 -7.74 -1.24
CA ALA A 180 21.89 -7.45 -1.95
C ALA A 180 22.74 -6.41 -1.19
N ALA A 181 22.11 -5.38 -0.60
CA ALA A 181 22.82 -4.44 0.27
C ALA A 181 23.40 -5.13 1.52
N GLN A 182 22.68 -6.08 2.14
CA GLN A 182 23.19 -6.86 3.27
C GLN A 182 24.47 -7.65 2.91
N ASP A 183 24.52 -8.29 1.74
CA ASP A 183 25.73 -9.03 1.32
C ASP A 183 26.95 -8.12 1.22
N LEU A 184 26.77 -6.94 0.62
CA LEU A 184 27.83 -5.94 0.53
C LEU A 184 28.21 -5.40 1.90
N LYS A 185 27.23 -5.16 2.77
CA LYS A 185 27.45 -4.72 4.14
C LYS A 185 28.35 -5.70 4.89
N GLU A 186 28.08 -7.01 4.77
CA GLU A 186 28.91 -8.06 5.37
C GLU A 186 30.31 -8.14 4.75
N LYS A 187 30.45 -8.00 3.43
CA LYS A 187 31.76 -7.91 2.77
C LYS A 187 32.56 -6.70 3.28
N MET A 188 31.94 -5.54 3.34
CA MET A 188 32.56 -4.30 3.82
C MET A 188 32.94 -4.36 5.31
N LYS A 189 32.13 -4.99 6.17
CA LYS A 189 32.51 -5.24 7.58
C LYS A 189 33.78 -6.06 7.68
N LYS A 190 33.94 -7.10 6.86
CA LYS A 190 35.16 -7.93 6.85
C LYS A 190 36.39 -7.13 6.41
N ILE A 191 36.24 -6.26 5.41
CA ILE A 191 37.33 -5.36 4.97
C ILE A 191 37.68 -4.37 6.08
N ALA A 192 36.70 -3.68 6.66
CA ALA A 192 36.92 -2.73 7.74
C ALA A 192 37.51 -3.39 8.99
N ALA A 193 37.03 -4.57 9.37
CA ALA A 193 37.57 -5.35 10.49
C ALA A 193 39.04 -5.70 10.29
N HIS A 194 39.43 -6.09 9.07
CA HIS A 194 40.83 -6.36 8.74
C HIS A 194 41.70 -5.10 8.87
N LEU A 195 41.22 -3.95 8.41
CA LEU A 195 41.95 -2.67 8.44
C LEU A 195 42.02 -2.05 9.84
N LEU A 196 41.02 -2.31 10.67
CA LEU A 196 40.92 -1.79 12.03
C LEU A 196 41.40 -2.79 13.09
N GLU A 197 41.94 -3.93 12.69
CA GLU A 197 42.37 -5.01 13.58
C GLU A 197 41.27 -5.35 14.61
N ALA A 198 40.08 -5.63 14.09
CA ALA A 198 38.88 -5.98 14.84
C ALA A 198 38.22 -7.23 14.24
N THR A 199 37.12 -7.67 14.84
CA THR A 199 36.30 -8.77 14.33
C THR A 199 35.07 -8.21 13.60
N PRO A 200 34.58 -8.84 12.51
CA PRO A 200 33.47 -8.30 11.70
C PRO A 200 32.17 -8.05 12.48
N ASP A 201 31.87 -8.86 13.49
CA ASP A 201 30.72 -8.72 14.40
C ASP A 201 30.77 -7.44 15.25
N LYS A 202 31.97 -6.86 15.41
CA LYS A 202 32.18 -5.58 16.10
C LYS A 202 32.16 -4.38 15.18
N ILE A 203 31.96 -4.55 13.87
CA ILE A 203 31.88 -3.42 12.93
C ILE A 203 30.43 -3.00 12.73
N GLU A 204 30.17 -1.72 12.96
CA GLU A 204 28.89 -1.06 12.67
C GLU A 204 29.07 0.00 11.58
N PHE A 205 28.00 0.22 10.82
CA PHE A 205 27.92 1.33 9.90
C PHE A 205 27.40 2.56 10.66
N GLY A 206 28.05 3.70 10.45
CA GLY A 206 27.56 5.01 10.83
C GLY A 206 27.60 5.95 9.63
N ILE A 207 27.27 7.21 9.84
CA ILE A 207 27.19 8.20 8.77
C ILE A 207 28.58 8.40 8.12
N GLY A 208 28.70 7.96 6.87
CA GLY A 208 29.91 8.05 6.04
C GLY A 208 31.09 7.17 6.47
N LYS A 209 30.93 6.27 7.45
CA LYS A 209 32.05 5.51 8.03
C LYS A 209 31.63 4.19 8.65
N LEU A 210 32.60 3.29 8.81
CA LEU A 210 32.46 2.05 9.56
C LEU A 210 33.25 2.17 10.87
N LEU A 211 32.66 1.76 11.99
CA LEU A 211 33.19 1.96 13.34
C LEU A 211 33.22 0.66 14.15
N VAL A 212 34.21 0.54 15.04
CA VAL A 212 34.28 -0.57 16.00
C VAL A 212 33.36 -0.26 17.18
N LYS A 213 32.41 -1.16 17.49
CA LYS A 213 31.49 -1.07 18.63
C LYS A 213 32.21 -0.71 19.94
N GLY A 214 31.56 0.15 20.73
CA GLY A 214 32.04 0.60 22.05
C GLY A 214 32.91 1.86 22.01
N ASN A 215 33.60 2.16 23.11
CA ASN A 215 34.28 3.45 23.33
C ASN A 215 35.68 3.55 22.71
N SER A 216 36.01 2.71 21.72
CA SER A 216 37.36 2.71 21.12
C SER A 216 37.63 3.93 20.23
N GLY A 217 36.57 4.58 19.71
CA GLY A 217 36.67 5.67 18.74
C GLY A 217 37.24 5.27 17.37
N ARG A 218 37.66 4.01 17.19
CA ARG A 218 38.27 3.51 15.95
C ARG A 218 37.22 3.42 14.86
N SER A 219 37.50 4.08 13.73
CA SER A 219 36.65 4.08 12.55
C SER A 219 37.48 4.20 11.29
N ILE A 220 36.87 3.84 10.17
CA ILE A 220 37.42 4.00 8.83
C ILE A 220 36.35 4.61 7.94
N ASN A 221 36.72 5.55 7.07
CA ASN A 221 35.73 6.16 6.19
C ASN A 221 35.18 5.12 5.19
N PHE A 222 33.91 5.27 4.83
CA PHE A 222 33.25 4.40 3.86
C PHE A 222 34.04 4.33 2.55
N LYS A 223 34.52 5.48 2.05
CA LYS A 223 35.32 5.58 0.82
C LYS A 223 36.67 4.86 0.90
N ASP A 224 37.28 4.78 2.07
CA ASP A 224 38.55 4.07 2.25
C ASP A 224 38.34 2.55 2.15
N VAL A 225 37.23 2.04 2.69
CA VAL A 225 36.81 0.63 2.53
C VAL A 225 36.52 0.31 1.08
N VAL A 226 35.79 1.19 0.37
CA VAL A 226 35.54 1.08 -1.08
C VAL A 226 36.84 1.04 -1.87
N THR A 227 37.77 1.93 -1.56
CA THR A 227 39.09 1.99 -2.21
C THR A 227 39.86 0.68 -2.03
N VAL A 228 39.87 0.11 -0.82
CA VAL A 228 40.53 -1.18 -0.57
C VAL A 228 39.85 -2.32 -1.32
N ALA A 229 38.51 -2.32 -1.38
CA ALA A 229 37.74 -3.34 -2.10
C ALA A 229 38.09 -3.39 -3.60
N TYR A 230 38.33 -2.24 -4.24
CA TYR A 230 38.66 -2.17 -5.66
C TYR A 230 40.15 -2.32 -5.97
N ASN A 231 41.01 -1.72 -5.17
CA ASN A 231 42.45 -1.74 -5.42
C ASN A 231 43.06 -3.10 -5.06
N ALA A 232 42.39 -3.84 -4.18
CA ALA A 232 42.73 -5.19 -3.69
C ALA A 232 44.08 -5.32 -2.95
N VAL A 233 44.86 -4.24 -2.81
CA VAL A 233 46.20 -4.26 -2.17
C VAL A 233 46.15 -4.68 -0.70
N LYS A 234 45.15 -4.21 0.06
CA LYS A 234 44.97 -4.49 1.49
C LYS A 234 43.74 -5.36 1.76
N LEU A 235 43.30 -6.12 0.76
CA LEU A 235 42.12 -6.96 0.89
C LEU A 235 42.46 -8.21 1.71
N PRO A 236 41.54 -8.71 2.55
CA PRO A 236 41.74 -10.00 3.22
C PRO A 236 42.06 -11.11 2.22
N ARG A 237 43.01 -11.98 2.56
CA ARG A 237 43.42 -13.09 1.69
C ARG A 237 42.23 -13.97 1.33
N GLY A 238 42.06 -14.27 0.04
CA GLY A 238 40.97 -15.11 -0.47
C GLY A 238 39.64 -14.38 -0.70
N MET A 239 39.57 -13.06 -0.46
CA MET A 239 38.41 -12.25 -0.80
C MET A 239 38.53 -11.72 -2.24
N GLU A 240 37.42 -11.76 -2.97
CA GLU A 240 37.36 -11.20 -4.33
C GLU A 240 37.28 -9.66 -4.30
N PRO A 241 37.93 -8.94 -5.23
CA PRO A 241 37.79 -7.50 -5.38
C PRO A 241 36.37 -7.05 -5.76
N GLY A 242 36.12 -5.73 -5.71
CA GLY A 242 34.86 -5.10 -6.14
C GLY A 242 33.74 -5.15 -5.11
N LEU A 243 32.67 -4.39 -5.37
CA LEU A 243 31.50 -4.26 -4.49
C LEU A 243 30.21 -4.29 -5.30
N GLU A 244 29.77 -5.50 -5.65
CA GLU A 244 28.53 -5.75 -6.37
C GLU A 244 27.90 -7.04 -5.85
N ALA A 245 26.58 -7.02 -5.64
CA ALA A 245 25.82 -8.19 -5.24
C ALA A 245 24.46 -8.17 -5.92
N THR A 246 24.00 -9.34 -6.36
CA THR A 246 22.67 -9.55 -6.93
C THR A 246 21.92 -10.56 -6.09
N ARG A 247 20.66 -10.27 -5.79
CA ARG A 247 19.76 -11.18 -5.08
C ARG A 247 18.44 -11.33 -5.84
N PHE A 248 17.92 -12.54 -5.77
CA PHE A 248 16.59 -12.92 -6.20
C PHE A 248 15.82 -13.26 -4.93
N PHE A 249 14.74 -12.54 -4.67
CA PHE A 249 13.91 -12.75 -3.50
C PHE A 249 12.63 -13.48 -3.88
N GLU A 250 12.46 -14.66 -3.32
CA GLU A 250 11.25 -15.48 -3.39
C GLU A 250 10.48 -15.29 -2.07
N PRO A 251 9.31 -14.64 -2.08
CA PRO A 251 8.54 -14.43 -0.86
C PRO A 251 7.98 -15.77 -0.35
N SER A 252 8.01 -15.98 0.97
CA SER A 252 7.51 -17.22 1.60
C SER A 252 5.99 -17.28 1.71
N ASN A 253 5.31 -16.13 1.63
CA ASN A 253 3.85 -15.98 1.59
C ASN A 253 3.49 -14.62 0.94
N PHE A 254 2.21 -14.38 0.72
CA PHE A 254 1.67 -13.04 0.47
C PHE A 254 1.80 -12.16 1.71
N THR A 255 1.72 -10.84 1.51
CA THR A 255 1.55 -9.87 2.59
C THR A 255 0.11 -9.36 2.58
N PHE A 256 -0.48 -9.15 3.75
CA PHE A 256 -1.89 -8.75 3.86
C PHE A 256 -2.02 -7.39 4.55
N PRO A 257 -1.84 -6.28 3.80
CA PRO A 257 -2.17 -4.97 4.32
C PRO A 257 -3.69 -4.85 4.45
N PHE A 258 -4.10 -3.97 5.34
CA PHE A 258 -5.50 -3.80 5.68
C PHE A 258 -5.76 -2.34 6.03
N GLY A 259 -7.02 -1.95 6.07
CA GLY A 259 -7.38 -0.61 6.46
C GLY A 259 -8.87 -0.46 6.73
N THR A 260 -9.25 0.67 7.30
CA THR A 260 -10.65 1.06 7.44
C THR A 260 -10.88 2.45 6.90
N HIS A 261 -11.81 2.56 5.94
CA HIS A 261 -12.23 3.82 5.36
C HIS A 261 -13.63 4.20 5.86
N VAL A 262 -13.86 5.50 6.05
CA VAL A 262 -15.16 6.09 6.37
C VAL A 262 -15.49 7.14 5.32
N CYS A 263 -16.59 6.95 4.60
CA CYS A 263 -17.11 7.90 3.63
C CYS A 263 -18.42 8.50 4.12
N VAL A 264 -18.55 9.82 4.04
CA VAL A 264 -19.79 10.54 4.36
C VAL A 264 -20.30 11.22 3.10
N VAL A 265 -21.54 10.92 2.73
CA VAL A 265 -22.22 11.53 1.59
C VAL A 265 -23.46 12.29 2.02
N GLU A 266 -23.76 13.38 1.32
CA GLU A 266 -25.06 14.03 1.33
C GLU A 266 -25.66 13.90 -0.07
N ILE A 267 -26.93 13.53 -0.17
CA ILE A 267 -27.65 13.41 -1.44
C ILE A 267 -28.51 14.64 -1.65
N ASP A 268 -28.37 15.27 -2.81
CA ASP A 268 -29.29 16.31 -3.26
C ASP A 268 -30.66 15.71 -3.64
N GLU A 269 -31.73 16.19 -2.99
CA GLU A 269 -33.08 15.62 -3.10
C GLU A 269 -33.75 15.88 -4.47
N GLU A 270 -33.31 16.93 -5.17
CA GLU A 270 -33.89 17.35 -6.44
C GLU A 270 -33.24 16.64 -7.62
N THR A 271 -31.92 16.46 -7.56
CA THR A 271 -31.06 15.97 -8.65
C THR A 271 -30.56 14.54 -8.45
N GLY A 272 -30.59 14.04 -7.21
CA GLY A 272 -29.98 12.77 -6.84
C GLY A 272 -28.45 12.79 -6.78
N GLU A 273 -27.82 13.96 -6.89
CA GLU A 273 -26.36 14.07 -6.87
C GLU A 273 -25.78 13.69 -5.50
N PRO A 274 -24.88 12.68 -5.43
CA PRO A 274 -24.19 12.33 -4.20
C PRO A 274 -22.94 13.20 -4.05
N ARG A 275 -22.88 14.01 -2.98
CA ARG A 275 -21.70 14.80 -2.63
C ARG A 275 -20.96 14.18 -1.47
N ILE A 276 -19.69 13.83 -1.66
CA ILE A 276 -18.81 13.39 -0.57
C ILE A 276 -18.44 14.61 0.27
N THR A 277 -18.85 14.62 1.53
CA THR A 277 -18.60 15.74 2.45
C THR A 277 -17.45 15.48 3.41
N LYS A 278 -17.09 14.21 3.62
CA LYS A 278 -15.93 13.81 4.41
C LYS A 278 -15.45 12.43 3.99
N TYR A 279 -14.15 12.25 4.00
CA TYR A 279 -13.52 10.96 3.72
C TYR A 279 -12.32 10.76 4.64
N VAL A 280 -12.32 9.66 5.39
CA VAL A 280 -11.23 9.23 6.27
C VAL A 280 -10.70 7.90 5.77
N ALA A 281 -9.39 7.75 5.64
CA ALA A 281 -8.73 6.48 5.34
C ALA A 281 -7.64 6.19 6.38
N VAL A 282 -7.71 5.01 6.98
CA VAL A 282 -6.68 4.50 7.88
C VAL A 282 -6.15 3.20 7.32
N ASP A 283 -4.91 3.21 6.84
CA ASP A 283 -4.27 2.08 6.18
C ASP A 283 -3.10 1.53 7.01
N ASP A 284 -2.87 0.22 6.95
CA ASP A 284 -1.76 -0.48 7.58
C ASP A 284 -1.01 -1.31 6.54
N CYS A 285 0.16 -0.80 6.15
CA CYS A 285 1.07 -1.47 5.22
C CYS A 285 2.34 -1.98 5.93
N GLY A 286 2.25 -2.25 7.23
CA GLY A 286 3.42 -2.58 8.05
C GLY A 286 4.40 -1.43 8.14
N ASN A 287 5.70 -1.73 8.07
CA ASN A 287 6.73 -0.69 8.11
C ASN A 287 6.66 0.21 6.86
N VAL A 288 6.83 1.52 7.04
CA VAL A 288 6.77 2.50 5.96
C VAL A 288 8.15 3.04 5.63
N ILE A 289 8.59 2.85 4.38
CA ILE A 289 9.84 3.43 3.88
C ILE A 289 9.72 4.95 3.70
N ASN A 290 8.65 5.39 3.03
CA ASN A 290 8.44 6.81 2.72
C ASN A 290 6.98 7.22 2.97
N PRO A 291 6.69 7.93 4.07
CA PRO A 291 5.35 8.41 4.39
C PRO A 291 4.67 9.22 3.29
N LEU A 292 5.42 10.10 2.62
CA LEU A 292 4.88 10.98 1.58
C LEU A 292 4.45 10.20 0.34
N LEU A 293 5.25 9.20 -0.08
CA LEU A 293 4.88 8.34 -1.20
C LEU A 293 3.65 7.50 -0.87
N VAL A 294 3.54 6.97 0.35
CA VAL A 294 2.35 6.22 0.80
C VAL A 294 1.11 7.09 0.75
N GLU A 295 1.15 8.31 1.30
CA GLU A 295 0.03 9.25 1.25
C GLU A 295 -0.38 9.59 -0.20
N GLY A 296 0.60 9.81 -1.08
CA GLY A 296 0.35 10.05 -2.50
C GLY A 296 -0.32 8.86 -3.21
N GLN A 297 0.08 7.62 -2.89
CA GLN A 297 -0.58 6.41 -3.42
C GLN A 297 -2.03 6.30 -2.92
N ILE A 298 -2.27 6.54 -1.63
CA ILE A 298 -3.63 6.50 -1.07
C ILE A 298 -4.50 7.56 -1.74
N HIS A 299 -4.04 8.82 -1.86
CA HIS A 299 -4.79 9.86 -2.58
C HIS A 299 -5.17 9.46 -4.01
N GLY A 300 -4.21 8.95 -4.79
CA GLY A 300 -4.48 8.50 -6.16
C GLY A 300 -5.49 7.35 -6.21
N GLY A 301 -5.34 6.36 -5.32
CA GLY A 301 -6.25 5.22 -5.24
C GLY A 301 -7.67 5.61 -4.81
N LEU A 302 -7.81 6.54 -3.85
CA LEU A 302 -9.10 7.07 -3.42
C LEU A 302 -9.85 7.71 -4.61
N VAL A 303 -9.17 8.56 -5.38
CA VAL A 303 -9.77 9.21 -6.56
C VAL A 303 -10.26 8.17 -7.57
N GLN A 304 -9.47 7.14 -7.84
CA GLN A 304 -9.82 6.06 -8.78
C GLN A 304 -11.00 5.22 -8.28
N GLY A 305 -11.00 4.77 -7.03
CA GLY A 305 -12.07 3.92 -6.50
C GLY A 305 -13.38 4.68 -6.30
N ILE A 306 -13.33 5.96 -5.92
CA ILE A 306 -14.50 6.84 -5.90
C ILE A 306 -15.03 7.06 -7.33
N GLY A 307 -14.15 7.29 -8.31
CA GLY A 307 -14.53 7.44 -9.71
C GLY A 307 -15.24 6.20 -10.27
N GLN A 308 -14.71 5.01 -10.00
CA GLN A 308 -15.38 3.74 -10.30
C GLN A 308 -16.74 3.62 -9.60
N ALA A 309 -16.84 4.05 -8.35
CA ALA A 309 -18.08 3.94 -7.58
C ALA A 309 -19.20 4.84 -8.12
N LEU A 310 -18.88 6.04 -8.60
CA LEU A 310 -19.88 7.08 -8.92
C LEU A 310 -20.06 7.37 -10.42
N HIS A 311 -19.00 7.20 -11.23
CA HIS A 311 -18.95 7.81 -12.56
C HIS A 311 -18.54 6.82 -13.67
N GLU A 312 -17.39 6.16 -13.49
CA GLU A 312 -16.67 5.47 -14.55
C GLU A 312 -17.36 4.16 -14.99
N GLU A 313 -17.54 3.99 -16.30
CA GLU A 313 -18.12 2.78 -16.88
C GLU A 313 -17.69 2.61 -18.34
N VAL A 314 -17.26 1.40 -18.70
CA VAL A 314 -17.06 1.02 -20.10
C VAL A 314 -18.36 0.43 -20.61
N VAL A 315 -19.04 1.14 -21.52
CA VAL A 315 -20.38 0.77 -22.01
C VAL A 315 -20.28 0.31 -23.47
N TYR A 316 -20.79 -0.89 -23.73
CA TYR A 316 -21.00 -1.40 -25.07
C TYR A 316 -22.50 -1.44 -25.39
N ASP A 317 -22.88 -1.11 -26.61
CA ASP A 317 -24.24 -1.30 -27.09
C ASP A 317 -24.53 -2.78 -27.43
N GLU A 318 -25.77 -3.08 -27.82
CA GLU A 318 -26.21 -4.42 -28.21
C GLU A 318 -25.50 -4.99 -29.44
N ASN A 319 -24.84 -4.13 -30.23
CA ASN A 319 -24.06 -4.49 -31.42
C ASN A 319 -22.54 -4.59 -31.12
N GLY A 320 -22.14 -4.44 -29.85
CA GLY A 320 -20.75 -4.47 -29.43
C GLY A 320 -19.96 -3.21 -29.77
N GLN A 321 -20.62 -2.07 -30.04
CA GLN A 321 -19.93 -0.79 -30.22
C GLN A 321 -19.61 -0.16 -28.87
N LEU A 322 -18.36 0.28 -28.68
CA LEU A 322 -17.92 0.99 -27.49
C LEU A 322 -18.49 2.41 -27.48
N LEU A 323 -19.42 2.69 -26.57
CA LEU A 323 -20.08 3.99 -26.42
C LEU A 323 -19.27 4.98 -25.58
N THR A 324 -18.47 4.50 -24.62
CA THR A 324 -17.64 5.35 -23.74
C THR A 324 -16.16 5.35 -24.15
N GLY A 325 -15.90 5.50 -25.45
CA GLY A 325 -14.55 5.43 -26.03
C GLY A 325 -13.69 6.69 -25.90
N SER A 326 -14.19 7.75 -25.25
CA SER A 326 -13.52 9.04 -25.13
C SER A 326 -13.70 9.64 -23.72
N LEU A 327 -12.86 10.60 -23.33
CA LEU A 327 -13.01 11.33 -22.06
C LEU A 327 -14.24 12.26 -22.02
N MET A 328 -14.96 12.44 -23.13
CA MET A 328 -16.27 13.10 -23.11
C MET A 328 -17.35 12.22 -22.49
N ASP A 329 -17.19 10.89 -22.59
CA ASP A 329 -18.18 9.88 -22.22
C ASP A 329 -17.73 9.04 -21.01
N TYR A 330 -16.42 8.80 -20.88
CA TYR A 330 -15.79 8.15 -19.74
C TYR A 330 -15.43 9.21 -18.69
N ALA A 331 -16.34 9.39 -17.72
CA ALA A 331 -16.26 10.46 -16.74
C ALA A 331 -15.21 10.20 -15.64
N ILE A 332 -13.97 10.63 -15.90
CA ILE A 332 -12.91 10.68 -14.89
C ILE A 332 -13.21 11.80 -13.88
N PRO A 333 -13.09 11.54 -12.56
CA PRO A 333 -13.27 12.57 -11.54
C PRO A 333 -12.33 13.77 -11.66
N ARG A 334 -12.77 14.90 -11.12
CA ARG A 334 -12.07 16.19 -11.08
C ARG A 334 -11.83 16.61 -9.64
N ALA A 335 -10.89 17.55 -9.45
CA ALA A 335 -10.48 17.98 -8.11
C ALA A 335 -11.63 18.51 -7.22
N HIS A 336 -12.68 19.12 -7.80
CA HIS A 336 -13.81 19.64 -7.02
C HIS A 336 -14.82 18.57 -6.59
N ASP A 337 -14.70 17.34 -7.10
CA ASP A 337 -15.58 16.22 -6.72
C ASP A 337 -15.22 15.66 -5.33
N PHE A 338 -14.07 16.08 -4.77
CA PHE A 338 -13.50 15.52 -3.56
C PHE A 338 -13.39 16.54 -2.42
N PRO A 339 -13.62 16.12 -1.17
CA PRO A 339 -13.14 16.87 -0.01
C PRO A 339 -11.62 16.70 0.13
N GLU A 340 -11.04 17.41 1.08
CA GLU A 340 -9.72 17.03 1.58
C GLU A 340 -9.80 15.65 2.24
N PHE A 341 -8.86 14.76 1.89
CA PHE A 341 -8.80 13.41 2.43
C PHE A 341 -8.08 13.42 3.79
N GLU A 342 -8.74 12.88 4.82
CA GLU A 342 -8.15 12.73 6.14
C GLU A 342 -7.47 11.37 6.27
N LEU A 343 -6.16 11.31 5.99
CA LEU A 343 -5.38 10.08 6.06
C LEU A 343 -4.79 9.82 7.46
N ASP A 344 -4.66 8.56 7.83
CA ASP A 344 -3.89 8.08 8.99
C ASP A 344 -3.38 6.65 8.77
N ARG A 345 -2.62 6.13 9.71
CA ARG A 345 -2.11 4.75 9.61
C ARG A 345 -1.96 4.06 10.97
N THR A 346 -2.08 2.74 10.95
CA THR A 346 -1.48 1.88 11.99
C THR A 346 -0.26 1.18 11.42
N VAL A 347 0.51 0.49 12.27
CA VAL A 347 1.72 -0.23 11.84
C VAL A 347 1.70 -1.64 12.42
N THR A 348 1.49 -2.63 11.55
CA THR A 348 1.55 -4.05 11.89
C THR A 348 2.52 -4.75 10.94
N PRO A 349 3.81 -4.88 11.32
CA PRO A 349 4.83 -5.42 10.44
C PRO A 349 4.51 -6.83 9.93
N SER A 350 4.87 -7.11 8.69
CA SER A 350 4.75 -8.45 8.13
C SER A 350 5.84 -9.38 8.67
N PRO A 351 5.51 -10.55 9.25
CA PRO A 351 6.51 -11.53 9.69
C PRO A 351 7.15 -12.30 8.52
N VAL A 352 6.60 -12.19 7.32
CA VAL A 352 7.11 -12.90 6.12
C VAL A 352 7.99 -12.01 5.23
N ASN A 353 8.19 -10.76 5.63
CA ASN A 353 9.08 -9.81 4.96
C ASN A 353 10.20 -9.38 5.94
N PRO A 354 11.49 -9.45 5.58
CA PRO A 354 12.59 -9.14 6.49
C PRO A 354 12.63 -7.67 6.93
N LEU A 355 12.01 -6.77 6.17
CA LEU A 355 11.86 -5.34 6.52
C LEU A 355 10.51 -5.04 7.17
N GLY A 356 9.66 -6.05 7.40
CA GLY A 356 8.31 -5.85 7.97
C GLY A 356 7.33 -5.16 7.02
N LEU A 357 7.64 -5.09 5.72
CA LEU A 357 6.88 -4.36 4.71
C LEU A 357 5.64 -5.13 4.23
N LYS A 358 4.60 -4.38 3.85
CA LYS A 358 3.47 -4.85 3.04
C LYS A 358 3.27 -3.91 1.84
N GLY A 359 2.40 -4.31 0.90
CA GLY A 359 1.97 -3.45 -0.20
C GLY A 359 1.01 -2.34 0.24
N VAL A 360 0.82 -1.30 -0.59
CA VAL A 360 -0.18 -0.23 -0.34
C VAL A 360 -0.67 0.47 -1.61
N GLY A 361 -0.14 0.13 -2.78
CA GLY A 361 -0.38 0.89 -4.01
C GLY A 361 -1.83 0.87 -4.47
N GLU A 362 -2.57 -0.19 -4.13
CA GLU A 362 -3.96 -0.39 -4.54
C GLU A 362 -4.96 -0.18 -3.38
N ALA A 363 -4.46 0.10 -2.16
CA ALA A 363 -5.24 0.25 -0.92
C ALA A 363 -6.39 1.25 -1.07
N GLY A 364 -6.07 2.45 -1.56
CA GLY A 364 -7.04 3.53 -1.78
C GLY A 364 -8.19 3.09 -2.69
N THR A 365 -7.88 2.43 -3.80
CA THR A 365 -8.88 1.93 -4.76
C THR A 365 -9.73 0.83 -4.15
N ILE A 366 -9.11 -0.10 -3.43
CA ILE A 366 -9.80 -1.26 -2.83
C ILE A 366 -10.77 -0.83 -1.71
N GLY A 367 -10.32 0.06 -0.82
CA GLY A 367 -11.12 0.51 0.32
C GLY A 367 -12.20 1.50 -0.06
N SER A 368 -11.97 2.34 -1.08
CA SER A 368 -12.88 3.44 -1.38
C SER A 368 -14.15 3.05 -2.11
N THR A 369 -14.05 2.14 -3.07
CA THR A 369 -15.20 1.68 -3.85
C THR A 369 -16.36 1.20 -2.96
N PRO A 370 -16.19 0.23 -2.03
CA PRO A 370 -17.26 -0.16 -1.10
C PRO A 370 -17.64 0.92 -0.10
N ALA A 371 -16.70 1.73 0.40
CA ALA A 371 -17.03 2.78 1.37
C ALA A 371 -18.03 3.80 0.79
N VAL A 372 -17.83 4.21 -0.46
CA VAL A 372 -18.73 5.14 -1.16
C VAL A 372 -20.09 4.50 -1.40
N VAL A 373 -20.14 3.27 -1.92
CA VAL A 373 -21.43 2.60 -2.17
C VAL A 373 -22.18 2.35 -0.88
N ASN A 374 -21.50 1.94 0.20
CA ASN A 374 -22.09 1.80 1.53
C ASN A 374 -22.67 3.14 2.01
N ALA A 375 -21.97 4.26 1.80
CA ALA A 375 -22.45 5.57 2.18
C ALA A 375 -23.73 5.96 1.42
N VAL A 376 -23.76 5.76 0.09
CA VAL A 376 -24.95 6.07 -0.71
C VAL A 376 -26.13 5.16 -0.34
N VAL A 377 -25.89 3.85 -0.12
CA VAL A 377 -26.94 2.92 0.32
C VAL A 377 -27.48 3.29 1.71
N ASP A 378 -26.62 3.70 2.64
CA ASP A 378 -27.05 4.16 3.97
C ASP A 378 -27.87 5.46 3.89
N ALA A 379 -27.52 6.39 3.00
CA ALA A 379 -28.34 7.57 2.75
C ALA A 379 -29.74 7.21 2.22
N LEU A 380 -29.83 6.19 1.36
CA LEU A 380 -31.07 5.73 0.71
C LEU A 380 -31.84 4.67 1.50
N ALA A 381 -31.34 4.24 2.66
CA ALA A 381 -32.01 3.25 3.52
C ALA A 381 -33.48 3.59 3.87
N PRO A 382 -33.89 4.87 4.08
CA PRO A 382 -35.29 5.23 4.30
C PRO A 382 -36.24 4.85 3.15
N PHE A 383 -35.72 4.64 1.95
CA PHE A 383 -36.47 4.20 0.77
C PHE A 383 -36.50 2.67 0.61
N GLY A 384 -36.02 1.92 1.60
CA GLY A 384 -35.93 0.46 1.55
C GLY A 384 -34.80 -0.06 0.65
N ILE A 385 -33.87 0.81 0.25
CA ILE A 385 -32.72 0.41 -0.55
C ILE A 385 -31.70 -0.29 0.34
N THR A 386 -31.33 -1.50 -0.07
CA THR A 386 -30.30 -2.32 0.60
C THR A 386 -29.09 -2.55 -0.28
N HIS A 387 -29.19 -2.30 -1.58
CA HIS A 387 -28.11 -2.45 -2.56
C HIS A 387 -28.37 -1.61 -3.82
N ILE A 388 -27.29 -1.17 -4.45
CA ILE A 388 -27.29 -0.49 -5.75
C ILE A 388 -26.02 -0.90 -6.51
N ASP A 389 -26.16 -1.16 -7.81
CA ASP A 389 -25.03 -1.51 -8.66
C ASP A 389 -24.30 -0.25 -9.14
N MET A 390 -22.97 -0.33 -9.10
CA MET A 390 -22.08 0.69 -9.63
C MET A 390 -22.20 0.82 -11.16
N PRO A 391 -21.88 1.99 -11.74
CA PRO A 391 -21.66 3.25 -11.04
C PRO A 391 -22.97 3.78 -10.45
N VAL A 392 -22.89 4.38 -9.26
CA VAL A 392 -24.03 4.92 -8.50
C VAL A 392 -24.31 6.35 -8.93
N ARG A 393 -24.69 6.51 -10.21
CA ARG A 393 -24.92 7.81 -10.84
C ARG A 393 -26.08 8.58 -10.20
N SER A 394 -26.03 9.91 -10.29
CA SER A 394 -27.09 10.82 -9.84
C SER A 394 -28.45 10.44 -10.39
N GLU A 395 -28.51 10.04 -11.67
CA GLU A 395 -29.72 9.59 -12.36
C GLU A 395 -30.38 8.38 -11.69
N LYS A 396 -29.59 7.37 -11.27
CA LYS A 396 -30.11 6.18 -10.57
C LYS A 396 -30.68 6.57 -9.20
N ILE A 397 -29.96 7.42 -8.47
CA ILE A 397 -30.38 7.93 -7.16
C ILE A 397 -31.67 8.75 -7.31
N TRP A 398 -31.73 9.64 -8.29
CA TRP A 398 -32.91 10.45 -8.58
C TRP A 398 -34.15 9.61 -8.85
N ARG A 399 -34.02 8.54 -9.65
CA ARG A 399 -35.13 7.60 -9.90
C ARG A 399 -35.66 7.00 -8.60
N ILE A 400 -34.77 6.56 -7.71
CA ILE A 400 -35.12 6.02 -6.39
C ILE A 400 -35.89 7.07 -5.58
N LEU A 401 -35.38 8.30 -5.48
CA LEU A 401 -36.03 9.40 -4.75
C LEU A 401 -37.42 9.73 -5.30
N LYS A 402 -37.65 9.56 -6.61
CA LYS A 402 -38.97 9.76 -7.26
C LYS A 402 -39.86 8.51 -7.24
N GLY A 403 -39.48 7.45 -6.53
CA GLY A 403 -40.26 6.20 -6.46
C GLY A 403 -40.29 5.41 -7.77
N ARG A 404 -39.31 5.63 -8.65
CA ARG A 404 -39.13 4.88 -9.91
C ARG A 404 -38.10 3.77 -9.69
N LYS A 405 -38.17 2.71 -10.51
CA LYS A 405 -37.14 1.67 -10.50
C LYS A 405 -35.79 2.26 -10.92
N ALA A 406 -34.75 2.06 -10.11
CA ALA A 406 -33.37 2.19 -10.57
C ALA A 406 -33.15 1.20 -11.72
N SER A 407 -32.63 1.65 -12.85
CA SER A 407 -32.26 0.76 -13.97
C SER A 407 -30.84 0.27 -13.83
#